data_AF-A0A3D1E6K4-F1
#
_entry.id   AF-A0A3D1E6K4-F1
#
_cell.length_a   1.000
_cell.length_b   1.000
_cell.length_c   1.000
_cell.angle_alpha   90.00
_cell.angle_beta   90.00
_cell.angle_gamma   90.00
#
_symmetry.space_group_name_H-M   'P 1'
#
loop_
_entity.id
_entity.type
_entity.pdbx_description
1 polymer ?
#
loop_
_entity_poly.entity_id
_entity_poly.type
_entity_poly.pdbx_seq_one_letter_code
_entity_poly.pdbx_strand_id
1 'polypeptide(L)'
;MNYTDLLIVGAGPIGISCALAAQKAGLSYRVIEKGCLTNSLFNYPLDMQFFSSSEKLELEQIPFVSTSVKPSRTEALEYYRRV
;
A
#
# COMPACT_ATOMS: atom_id res chain seq x y z
N MET A 1 15.49 3.85 -25.41
CA MET A 1 14.40 3.81 -24.40
C MET A 1 14.74 2.70 -23.43
N ASN A 2 14.68 2.95 -22.11
CA ASN A 2 14.83 1.88 -21.11
C ASN A 2 13.48 1.19 -20.96
N TYR A 3 13.43 -0.09 -21.33
CA TYR A 3 12.25 -0.92 -21.13
C TYR A 3 12.20 -1.39 -19.67
N THR A 4 11.00 -1.43 -19.14
CA THR A 4 10.70 -1.95 -17.80
C THR A 4 9.97 -3.27 -17.98
N ASP A 5 10.32 -4.30 -17.22
CA ASP A 5 9.71 -5.64 -17.34
C ASP A 5 8.23 -5.63 -16.90
N LEU A 6 7.89 -4.75 -15.96
CA LEU A 6 6.55 -4.66 -15.37
C LEU A 6 6.09 -3.21 -15.17
N LEU A 7 4.88 -2.90 -15.64
CA LEU A 7 4.16 -1.68 -15.28
C LEU A 7 2.99 -2.03 -14.36
N ILE A 8 2.98 -1.47 -13.15
CA ILE A 8 1.91 -1.62 -12.17
C ILE A 8 1.03 -0.37 -12.22
N VAL A 9 -0.25 -0.55 -12.50
CA VAL A 9 -1.23 0.55 -12.56
C VAL A 9 -2.08 0.55 -11.30
N GLY A 10 -1.87 1.57 -10.48
CA GLY A 10 -2.46 1.75 -9.15
C GLY A 10 -1.41 1.53 -8.05
N ALA A 11 -1.22 2.54 -7.20
CA ALA A 11 -0.35 2.48 -6.02
C ALA A 11 -1.19 2.37 -4.73
N GLY A 12 -2.26 1.57 -4.78
CA GLY A 12 -2.98 1.11 -3.59
C GLY A 12 -2.20 0.02 -2.84
N PRO A 13 -2.75 -0.51 -1.71
CA PRO A 13 -2.09 -1.56 -0.93
C PRO A 13 -1.63 -2.76 -1.77
N ILE A 14 -2.46 -3.20 -2.72
CA ILE A 14 -2.12 -4.32 -3.62
C ILE A 14 -1.05 -3.93 -4.63
N GLY A 15 -1.09 -2.71 -5.18
CA GLY A 15 -0.05 -2.23 -6.10
C GLY A 15 1.32 -2.13 -5.43
N ILE A 16 1.35 -1.69 -4.17
CA ILE A 16 2.56 -1.67 -3.33
C ILE A 16 3.04 -3.11 -3.09
N SER A 17 2.14 -4.03 -2.73
CA SER A 17 2.47 -5.44 -2.57
C SER A 17 3.07 -6.05 -3.85
N CYS A 18 2.50 -5.75 -5.03
CA CYS A 18 3.05 -6.15 -6.32
C CYS A 18 4.45 -5.58 -6.57
N ALA A 19 4.69 -4.32 -6.21
CA ALA A 19 6.00 -3.68 -6.36
C ALA A 19 7.07 -4.35 -5.49
N LEU A 20 6.73 -4.70 -4.24
CA LEU A 20 7.62 -5.45 -3.35
C LEU A 20 7.91 -6.86 -3.91
N ALA A 21 6.89 -7.55 -4.42
CA ALA A 21 7.06 -8.86 -5.05
C ALA A 21 7.95 -8.79 -6.31
N ALA A 22 7.74 -7.77 -7.17
CA ALA A 22 8.56 -7.54 -8.35
C ALA A 22 10.03 -7.23 -7.99
N GLN A 23 10.25 -6.45 -6.93
CA GLN A 23 11.58 -6.18 -6.39
C GLN A 23 12.27 -7.48 -5.93
N LYS A 24 11.57 -8.34 -5.18
CA LYS A 24 12.10 -9.63 -4.73
C LYS A 24 12.42 -10.57 -5.89
N ALA A 25 11.66 -10.49 -6.98
CA ALA A 25 11.89 -11.24 -8.20
C ALA A 25 13.01 -10.66 -9.09
N GLY A 26 13.61 -9.52 -8.72
CA GLY A 26 14.67 -8.88 -9.50
C GLY A 26 14.19 -8.23 -10.80
N LEU A 27 12.89 -7.95 -10.93
CA LEU A 27 12.32 -7.33 -12.12
C LEU A 27 12.53 -5.82 -12.08
N SER A 28 12.82 -5.22 -13.24
CA SER A 28 12.65 -3.78 -13.40
C SER A 28 11.16 -3.46 -13.44
N TYR A 29 10.69 -2.58 -12.57
CA TYR A 29 9.28 -2.20 -12.53
C TYR A 29 9.06 -0.69 -12.37
N ARG A 30 7.86 -0.25 -12.74
CA ARG A 30 7.35 1.11 -12.47
C ARG A 30 5.93 1.01 -11.95
N VAL A 31 5.61 1.84 -10.96
CA VAL A 31 4.25 1.99 -10.43
C VAL A 31 3.73 3.35 -10.86
N ILE A 32 2.53 3.39 -11.42
CA ILE A 32 1.83 4.63 -11.77
C ILE A 32 0.50 4.70 -11.01
N GLU A 33 0.16 5.88 -10.51
CA GLU A 33 -1.06 6.13 -9.74
C GLU A 33 -1.66 7.46 -10.20
N LYS A 34 -2.99 7.53 -10.24
CA LYS A 34 -3.68 8.73 -10.75
C LYS A 34 -3.61 9.90 -9.75
N GLY A 35 -3.33 9.61 -8.49
CA GLY A 35 -3.24 10.58 -7.40
C GLY A 35 -2.07 10.28 -6.46
N CYS A 36 -2.29 10.43 -5.15
CA CYS A 36 -1.29 10.07 -4.16
C CYS A 36 -1.21 8.56 -3.93
N LEU A 37 -0.15 8.11 -3.26
CA LEU A 37 -0.05 6.75 -2.75
C LEU A 37 -1.32 6.40 -1.97
N THR A 38 -1.88 5.21 -2.22
CA THR A 38 -3.16 4.76 -1.65
C THR A 38 -4.33 5.74 -1.85
N ASN A 39 -4.43 6.36 -3.04
CA ASN A 39 -5.44 7.37 -3.35
C ASN A 39 -6.88 6.96 -2.97
N SER A 40 -7.25 5.69 -3.09
CA SER A 40 -8.56 5.21 -2.64
C SER A 40 -8.75 5.35 -1.12
N LEU A 41 -7.77 4.96 -0.32
CA LEU A 41 -7.79 5.14 1.14
C LEU A 41 -7.80 6.63 1.51
N PHE A 42 -7.05 7.44 0.78
CA PHE A 42 -7.07 8.89 0.97
C PHE A 42 -8.48 9.47 0.76
N ASN A 43 -9.31 8.90 -0.09
CA ASN A 43 -10.67 9.38 -0.31
C ASN A 43 -11.74 8.68 0.55
N TYR A 44 -11.36 7.79 1.48
CA TYR A 44 -12.30 7.25 2.46
C TYR A 44 -12.76 8.34 3.45
N PRO A 45 -13.93 8.16 4.11
CA PRO A 45 -14.39 9.06 5.15
C PRO A 45 -13.32 9.28 6.23
N LEU A 46 -13.23 10.50 6.76
CA LEU A 46 -12.17 10.89 7.71
C LEU A 46 -12.16 9.99 8.96
N ASP A 47 -13.35 9.66 9.48
CA ASP A 47 -13.54 8.84 10.68
C ASP A 47 -13.66 7.33 10.39
N MET A 48 -13.23 6.90 9.19
CA MET A 48 -13.30 5.50 8.79
C MET A 48 -12.35 4.63 9.62
N GLN A 49 -12.87 3.48 10.07
CA GLN A 49 -12.10 2.36 10.62
C GLN A 49 -12.19 1.13 9.71
N PHE A 50 -11.09 0.41 9.60
CA PHE A 50 -11.08 -0.86 8.86
C PHE A 50 -11.89 -1.94 9.58
N PHE A 51 -12.42 -2.88 8.81
CA PHE A 51 -12.99 -4.10 9.37
C PHE A 51 -11.91 -5.09 9.80
N SER A 52 -10.83 -5.17 9.01
CA SER A 52 -9.67 -6.04 9.25
C SER A 52 -8.78 -5.49 10.37
N SER A 53 -8.08 -6.38 11.07
CA SER A 53 -7.04 -5.99 12.01
C SER A 53 -5.77 -5.54 11.29
N SER A 54 -4.88 -4.85 12.00
CA SER A 54 -3.62 -4.37 11.42
C SER A 54 -2.74 -5.52 10.92
N GLU A 55 -2.71 -6.66 11.61
CA GLU A 55 -1.94 -7.84 11.16
C GLU A 55 -2.43 -8.39 9.83
N LYS A 56 -3.71 -8.22 9.50
CA LYS A 56 -4.29 -8.65 8.22
C LYS A 56 -4.06 -7.65 7.09
N LEU A 57 -3.66 -6.41 7.40
CA LEU A 57 -3.42 -5.33 6.44
C LEU A 57 -1.93 -5.10 6.16
N GLU A 58 -1.08 -5.73 6.96
CA GLU A 58 0.37 -5.72 6.85
C GLU A 58 0.86 -6.34 5.52
N LEU A 59 1.90 -5.73 4.97
CA LEU A 59 2.61 -6.14 3.77
C LEU A 59 4.01 -6.64 4.14
N GLU A 60 4.39 -7.80 3.60
CA GLU A 60 5.78 -8.30 3.60
C GLU A 60 6.50 -8.29 4.96
N GLN A 61 5.76 -8.57 6.04
CA GLN A 61 6.26 -8.60 7.43
C GLN A 61 6.73 -7.22 7.95
N ILE A 62 6.28 -6.13 7.32
CA ILE A 62 6.51 -4.77 7.80
C ILE A 62 5.40 -4.45 8.81
N PRO A 63 5.69 -4.33 10.13
CA PRO A 63 4.65 -4.27 11.14
C PRO A 63 3.72 -3.07 10.97
N PHE A 64 2.42 -3.35 10.86
CA PHE A 64 1.40 -2.30 10.94
C PHE A 64 1.06 -2.03 12.41
N VAL A 65 1.80 -1.08 13.01
CA VAL A 65 1.55 -0.60 14.37
C VAL A 65 0.28 0.23 14.42
N SER A 66 -0.69 -0.21 15.22
CA SER A 66 -1.99 0.44 15.43
C SER A 66 -2.25 0.53 16.93
N THR A 67 -2.91 1.61 17.36
CA THR A 67 -3.32 1.78 18.77
C THR A 67 -4.60 1.02 19.11
N SER A 68 -5.37 0.65 18.08
CA SER A 68 -6.60 -0.15 18.15
C SER A 68 -6.45 -1.48 17.41
N VAL A 69 -7.31 -2.47 17.73
CA VAL A 69 -7.38 -3.74 17.00
C VAL A 69 -7.68 -3.52 15.51
N LYS A 70 -8.52 -2.52 15.20
CA LYS A 70 -8.93 -2.14 13.85
C LYS A 70 -8.39 -0.75 13.54
N PRO A 71 -7.41 -0.61 12.63
CA PRO A 71 -6.78 0.67 12.38
C PRO A 71 -7.75 1.66 11.74
N SER A 72 -7.46 2.93 11.94
CA SER A 72 -8.12 4.04 11.26
C SER A 72 -7.58 4.25 9.84
N ARG A 73 -8.33 5.01 9.04
CA ARG A 73 -7.84 5.53 7.74
C ARG A 73 -6.48 6.21 7.87
N THR A 74 -6.30 7.07 8.88
CA THR A 74 -5.05 7.83 9.08
C THR A 74 -3.87 6.92 9.39
N GLU A 75 -4.05 5.93 10.26
CA GLU A 75 -3.01 4.94 10.57
C GLU A 75 -2.63 4.13 9.32
N ALA A 76 -3.59 3.74 8.47
CA ALA A 76 -3.30 3.04 7.23
C ALA A 76 -2.54 3.93 6.21
N LEU A 77 -2.90 5.21 6.08
CA LEU A 77 -2.19 6.13 5.22
C LEU A 77 -0.74 6.32 5.66
N GLU A 78 -0.48 6.39 6.97
CA GLU A 78 0.87 6.47 7.51
C GLU A 78 1.65 5.17 7.27
N TYR A 79 1.02 4.03 7.50
CA TYR A 79 1.61 2.72 7.26
C TYR A 79 2.08 2.54 5.82
N TYR A 80 1.19 2.72 4.84
CA TYR A 80 1.52 2.47 3.44
C TYR A 80 2.52 3.48 2.86
N ARG A 81 2.69 4.67 3.48
CA ARG A 81 3.74 5.63 3.09
C ARG A 81 5.14 5.24 3.54
N ARG A 82 5.26 4.37 4.53
CA ARG A 82 6.54 3.90 5.08
C ARG A 82 7.07 2.65 4.39
N VAL A 83 6.17 1.89 3.75
CA VAL A 83 6.47 0.69 2.96
C VAL A 83 7.08 1.08 1.63
#